data_AF-A0A936L0I1-F1
#
_entry.id   AF-A0A936L0I1-F1
#
_cell.length_a   1.000
_cell.length_b   1.000
_cell.length_c   1.000
_cell.angle_alpha   90.00
_cell.angle_beta   90.00
_cell.angle_gamma   90.00
#
_symmetry.space_group_name_H-M   'P 1'
#
loop_
_entity.id
_entity.type
_entity.pdbx_description
1 polymer ?
#
loop_
_entity_poly.entity_id
_entity_poly.type
_entity_poly.pdbx_seq_one_letter_code
_entity_poly.pdbx_strand_id
1 'polypeptide(L)'
;MKLSKFLMFVLSLVCLNAQAGNLMNGQWQAANCGQKPPSPTINTKSVDAFNQSIKDINAWQAKAQEYYNCIVKEANIDNQIIATTANSAQDEFKNEVNRIQKEAEAGKAKVEKD
;
A
#
# COMPACT_ATOMS: atom_id res chain seq x y z
N MET A 1 28.17 -16.82 -40.52
CA MET A 1 28.96 -16.14 -39.45
C MET A 1 29.00 -14.65 -39.75
N LYS A 2 28.17 -13.85 -39.06
CA LYS A 2 28.43 -12.44 -38.71
C LYS A 2 27.32 -11.98 -37.76
N LEU A 3 27.70 -11.98 -36.49
CA LEU A 3 27.03 -11.43 -35.32
C LEU A 3 26.79 -9.92 -35.49
N SER A 4 25.91 -9.41 -34.61
CA SER A 4 25.85 -8.00 -34.18
C SER A 4 25.07 -7.12 -35.17
N LYS A 5 23.95 -6.50 -34.82
CA LYS A 5 23.70 -5.72 -33.60
C LYS A 5 22.19 -5.70 -33.33
N PHE A 6 21.72 -6.42 -32.33
CA PHE A 6 20.43 -6.11 -31.71
C PHE A 6 20.74 -5.73 -30.27
N LEU A 7 21.03 -4.44 -30.09
CA LEU A 7 21.20 -3.82 -28.79
C LEU A 7 19.82 -3.81 -28.12
N MET A 8 19.48 -4.90 -27.42
CA MET A 8 18.33 -4.95 -26.51
C MET A 8 18.65 -4.05 -25.32
N PHE A 9 18.23 -2.79 -25.42
CA PHE A 9 18.16 -1.89 -24.28
C PHE A 9 16.92 -2.29 -23.47
N VAL A 10 17.10 -3.23 -22.53
CA VAL A 10 16.08 -3.54 -21.53
C VAL A 10 16.02 -2.36 -20.58
N LEU A 11 15.16 -1.39 -20.91
CA LEU A 11 14.79 -0.32 -19.99
C LEU A 11 13.97 -0.95 -18.88
N SER A 12 14.63 -1.37 -17.81
CA SER A 12 13.97 -1.72 -16.56
C SER A 12 13.23 -0.49 -16.06
N LEU A 13 11.93 -0.41 -16.35
CA LEU A 13 11.00 0.46 -15.66
C LEU A 13 11.05 0.02 -14.18
N VAL A 14 11.89 0.69 -13.41
CA VAL A 14 11.76 0.68 -11.95
C VAL A 14 10.45 1.42 -11.71
N CYS A 15 9.35 0.67 -11.62
CA CYS A 15 8.13 1.18 -11.02
C CYS A 15 8.51 1.51 -9.58
N LEU A 16 8.91 2.77 -9.35
CA LEU A 16 8.80 3.40 -8.06
C LEU A 16 7.32 3.35 -7.72
N ASN A 17 6.90 2.23 -7.14
CA ASN A 17 5.64 2.16 -6.42
C ASN A 17 5.83 3.16 -5.29
N ALA A 18 5.42 4.40 -5.53
CA ALA A 18 5.17 5.36 -4.48
C ALA A 18 4.00 4.78 -3.69
N GLN A 19 4.30 3.81 -2.83
CA GLN A 19 3.37 3.34 -1.81
C GLN A 19 3.01 4.57 -0.99
N ALA A 20 1.73 4.77 -0.75
CA ALA A 20 1.30 5.98 -0.09
C ALA A 20 1.79 5.96 1.37
N GLY A 21 1.71 4.80 2.02
CA GLY A 21 2.40 4.46 3.26
C GLY A 21 3.20 3.15 3.12
N ASN A 22 3.53 2.51 4.24
CA ASN A 22 4.26 1.24 4.26
C ASN A 22 3.67 0.29 5.30
N LEU A 23 3.38 -0.95 4.90
CA LEU A 23 2.94 -2.03 5.78
C LEU A 23 4.07 -3.07 5.92
N MET A 24 4.68 -3.15 7.09
CA MET A 24 5.71 -4.15 7.40
C MET A 24 5.36 -4.88 8.69
N ASN A 25 5.36 -6.22 8.65
CA ASN A 25 5.11 -7.07 9.82
C ASN A 25 3.82 -6.71 10.59
N GLY A 26 2.74 -6.40 9.85
CA GLY A 26 1.46 -6.02 10.43
C GLY A 26 1.41 -4.62 11.04
N GLN A 27 2.47 -3.81 10.86
CA GLN A 27 2.53 -2.42 11.30
C GLN A 27 2.50 -1.51 10.07
N TRP A 28 1.50 -0.64 10.01
CA TRP A 28 1.37 0.36 8.96
C TRP A 28 1.89 1.72 9.44
N GLN A 29 2.61 2.42 8.58
CA GLN A 29 3.07 3.78 8.83
C GLN A 29 2.90 4.65 7.59
N ALA A 30 2.38 5.86 7.79
CA ALA A 30 2.29 6.89 6.76
C ALA A 30 3.69 7.28 6.26
N ALA A 31 3.85 7.52 4.97
CA ALA A 31 5.13 7.93 4.40
C ALA A 31 5.22 9.45 4.20
N ASN A 32 4.13 10.11 3.80
CA ASN A 32 4.17 11.52 3.36
C ASN A 32 3.31 12.47 4.22
N CYS A 33 2.71 11.98 5.30
CA CYS A 33 1.86 12.80 6.17
C CYS A 33 2.61 13.71 7.15
N GLY A 34 3.95 13.67 7.16
CA GLY A 34 4.76 14.42 8.11
C GLY A 34 4.61 13.89 9.54
N GLN A 35 4.82 14.77 10.53
CA GLN A 35 4.78 14.39 11.93
C GLN A 35 3.39 14.60 12.54
N LYS A 36 2.98 13.66 13.40
CA LYS A 36 1.78 13.80 14.22
C LYS A 36 1.91 15.05 15.11
N PRO A 37 0.96 15.99 15.06
CA PRO A 37 0.98 17.17 15.93
C PRO A 37 0.93 16.76 17.41
N PRO A 38 1.81 17.29 18.27
CA PRO A 38 1.84 16.95 19.69
C PRO A 38 0.53 17.41 20.36
N SER A 39 -0.03 16.54 21.21
CA SER A 39 -1.24 16.88 21.95
C SER A 39 -1.00 18.04 22.92
N PRO A 40 -1.86 19.08 22.95
CA PRO A 40 -1.72 20.19 23.87
C PRO A 40 -2.01 19.73 25.31
N THR A 41 -1.36 20.36 26.29
CA THR A 41 -1.64 20.14 27.72
C THR A 41 -2.70 21.14 28.18
N ILE A 42 -3.72 20.65 28.89
CA ILE A 42 -4.79 21.49 29.44
C ILE A 42 -4.38 21.98 30.83
N ASN A 43 -4.36 23.30 31.02
CA ASN A 43 -4.04 23.92 32.29
C ASN A 43 -5.29 24.53 32.94
N THR A 44 -5.73 23.93 34.05
CA THR A 44 -6.95 24.32 34.76
C THR A 44 -6.67 25.14 36.03
N LYS A 45 -5.44 25.62 36.22
CA LYS A 45 -5.03 26.33 37.46
C LYS A 45 -5.65 27.72 37.60
N SER A 46 -6.07 28.34 36.50
CA SER A 46 -6.78 29.63 36.49
C SER A 46 -7.62 29.77 35.21
N VAL A 47 -8.53 30.74 35.20
CA VAL A 47 -9.33 31.08 34.01
C VAL A 47 -8.43 31.47 32.84
N ASP A 48 -7.39 32.27 33.08
CA ASP A 48 -6.45 32.69 32.02
C ASP A 48 -5.65 31.53 31.47
N ALA A 49 -5.17 30.64 32.34
CA ALA A 49 -4.44 29.44 31.93
C ALA A 49 -5.31 28.51 31.08
N PHE A 50 -6.59 28.35 31.46
CA PHE A 50 -7.54 27.55 30.71
C PHE A 50 -7.87 28.18 29.35
N ASN A 51 -8.12 29.50 29.32
CA ASN A 51 -8.35 30.23 28.08
C ASN A 51 -7.16 30.13 27.11
N GLN A 52 -5.93 30.12 27.62
CA GLN A 52 -4.75 29.85 26.79
C GLN A 52 -4.76 28.42 26.25
N SER A 53 -5.09 27.41 27.07
CA SER A 53 -5.24 26.02 26.59
C SER A 53 -6.28 25.90 25.47
N ILE A 54 -7.39 26.65 25.52
CA ILE A 54 -8.39 26.66 24.44
C ILE A 54 -7.79 27.17 23.12
N LYS A 55 -6.95 28.21 23.15
CA LYS A 55 -6.25 28.70 21.95
C LYS A 55 -5.31 27.64 21.39
N ASP A 56 -4.56 26.98 22.26
CA ASP A 56 -3.60 25.94 21.86
C ASP A 56 -4.33 24.72 21.27
N ILE A 57 -5.48 24.33 21.83
CA ILE A 57 -6.35 23.29 21.30
C ILE A 57 -6.85 23.64 19.89
N ASN A 58 -7.38 24.85 19.71
CA ASN A 58 -7.90 25.28 18.41
C ASN A 58 -6.79 25.28 17.33
N ALA A 59 -5.58 25.73 17.69
CA ALA A 59 -4.43 25.69 16.78
C ALA A 59 -3.97 24.26 16.48
N TRP A 60 -4.03 23.36 17.47
CA TRP A 60 -3.71 21.95 17.30
C TRP A 60 -4.74 21.22 16.42
N GLN A 61 -6.03 21.50 16.57
CA GLN A 61 -7.11 20.82 15.84
C GLN A 61 -6.96 20.92 14.32
N ALA A 62 -6.63 22.09 13.80
CA ALA A 62 -6.43 22.27 12.36
C ALA A 62 -5.31 21.36 11.82
N LYS A 63 -4.16 21.36 12.50
CA LYS A 63 -3.00 20.52 12.13
C LYS A 63 -3.30 19.03 12.31
N ALA A 64 -4.03 18.67 13.36
CA ALA A 64 -4.43 17.29 13.63
C ALA A 64 -5.38 16.77 12.55
N GLN A 65 -6.30 17.61 12.07
CA GLN A 65 -7.21 17.26 10.99
C GLN A 65 -6.48 17.06 9.66
N GLU A 66 -5.53 17.93 9.33
CA GLU A 66 -4.69 17.77 8.12
C GLU A 66 -3.90 16.45 8.16
N TYR A 67 -3.23 16.17 9.28
CA TYR A 67 -2.49 14.93 9.48
C TYR A 67 -3.41 13.69 9.38
N TYR A 68 -4.56 13.73 10.04
CA TYR A 68 -5.55 12.65 10.00
C TYR A 68 -6.07 12.38 8.58
N ASN A 69 -6.45 13.44 7.86
CA ASN A 69 -6.93 13.31 6.49
C ASN A 69 -5.87 12.71 5.56
N CYS A 70 -4.61 13.06 5.76
CA CYS A 70 -3.51 12.45 5.02
C CYS A 70 -3.38 10.96 5.34
N ILE A 71 -3.38 10.57 6.62
CA ILE A 71 -3.33 9.15 7.03
C ILE A 71 -4.43 8.34 6.35
N VAL A 72 -5.67 8.86 6.40
CA VAL A 72 -6.83 8.19 5.80
C VAL A 72 -6.62 8.01 4.29
N LYS A 73 -6.12 9.04 3.61
CA LYS A 73 -5.83 8.97 2.17
C LYS A 73 -4.78 7.90 1.86
N GLU A 74 -3.64 7.91 2.56
CA GLU A 74 -2.56 6.96 2.30
C GLU A 74 -2.99 5.52 2.60
N ALA A 75 -3.62 5.29 3.75
CA ALA A 75 -4.09 3.97 4.16
C ALA A 75 -5.10 3.38 3.15
N ASN A 76 -6.01 4.20 2.62
CA ASN A 76 -6.98 3.75 1.62
C ASN A 76 -6.32 3.36 0.30
N ILE A 77 -5.33 4.13 -0.15
CA ILE A 77 -4.56 3.81 -1.37
C ILE A 77 -3.81 2.48 -1.17
N ASP A 78 -3.13 2.31 -0.05
CA ASP A 78 -2.37 1.09 0.22
C ASP A 78 -3.28 -0.13 0.35
N ASN A 79 -4.43 0.01 1.03
CA ASN A 79 -5.43 -1.06 1.12
C ASN A 79 -5.91 -1.51 -0.27
N GLN A 80 -6.14 -0.56 -1.18
CA GLN A 80 -6.52 -0.87 -2.55
C GLN A 80 -5.40 -1.60 -3.29
N ILE A 81 -4.16 -1.12 -3.19
CA ILE A 81 -2.99 -1.75 -3.83
C ILE A 81 -2.80 -3.18 -3.32
N ILE A 82 -2.86 -3.39 -2.00
CA ILE A 82 -2.72 -4.71 -1.38
C ILE A 82 -3.83 -5.64 -1.88
N ALA A 83 -5.08 -5.21 -1.85
CA ALA A 83 -6.20 -6.03 -2.31
C ALA A 83 -6.06 -6.39 -3.79
N THR A 84 -5.77 -5.42 -4.65
CA THR A 84 -5.61 -5.64 -6.10
C THR A 84 -4.46 -6.60 -6.40
N THR A 85 -3.29 -6.38 -5.80
CA THR A 85 -2.10 -7.19 -6.07
C THR A 85 -2.24 -8.61 -5.51
N ALA A 86 -2.81 -8.77 -4.32
CA ALA A 86 -3.08 -10.08 -3.74
C ALA A 86 -4.10 -10.87 -4.57
N ASN A 87 -5.19 -10.22 -5.01
CA ASN A 87 -6.19 -10.86 -5.85
C ASN A 87 -5.61 -11.27 -7.22
N SER A 88 -4.78 -10.41 -7.84
CA SER A 88 -4.09 -10.75 -9.09
C SER A 88 -3.23 -12.01 -8.93
N ALA A 89 -2.41 -12.06 -7.88
CA ALA A 89 -1.56 -13.23 -7.61
C ALA A 89 -2.38 -14.51 -7.37
N GLN A 90 -3.51 -14.41 -6.68
CA GLN A 90 -4.44 -15.54 -6.47
C GLN A 90 -5.04 -16.03 -7.80
N ASP A 91 -5.51 -15.11 -8.64
CA ASP A 91 -6.11 -15.44 -9.93
C ASP A 91 -5.08 -16.04 -10.91
N GLU A 92 -3.87 -15.50 -10.95
CA GLU A 92 -2.75 -16.05 -11.72
C GLU A 92 -2.47 -17.50 -11.33
N PHE A 93 -2.34 -17.77 -10.03
CA PHE A 93 -2.07 -19.13 -9.55
C PHE A 93 -3.24 -20.08 -9.81
N LYS A 94 -4.47 -19.62 -9.60
CA LYS A 94 -5.68 -20.40 -9.92
C LYS A 94 -5.73 -20.79 -11.40
N ASN A 95 -5.41 -19.86 -12.29
CA ASN A 95 -5.39 -20.12 -13.72
C ASN A 95 -4.33 -21.15 -14.10
N GLU A 96 -3.15 -21.07 -13.48
CA GLU A 96 -2.07 -22.04 -13.68
C GLU A 96 -2.47 -23.44 -13.21
N VAL A 97 -3.06 -23.57 -12.02
CA VAL A 97 -3.59 -24.85 -11.51
C VAL A 97 -4.62 -25.44 -12.47
N ASN A 98 -5.57 -24.61 -12.94
CA ASN A 98 -6.59 -25.06 -13.88
C ASN A 98 -6.01 -25.50 -15.23
N ARG A 99 -4.96 -24.81 -15.71
CA ARG A 99 -4.27 -25.17 -16.96
C ARG A 99 -3.61 -26.54 -16.82
N ILE A 100 -2.85 -26.75 -15.75
CA ILE A 100 -2.17 -28.03 -15.47
C ILE A 100 -3.19 -29.17 -15.34
N GLN A 101 -4.31 -28.93 -14.65
CA GLN A 101 -5.36 -29.95 -14.49
C GLN A 101 -5.93 -30.39 -15.86
N LYS A 102 -6.24 -29.44 -16.75
CA LYS A 102 -6.72 -29.75 -18.10
C LYS A 102 -5.68 -30.51 -18.92
N GLU A 103 -4.40 -30.14 -18.82
CA GLU A 103 -3.32 -30.84 -19.50
C GLU A 103 -3.15 -32.28 -19.00
N ALA A 104 -3.25 -32.49 -17.68
CA ALA A 104 -3.18 -33.82 -17.08
C ALA A 104 -4.37 -34.70 -17.52
N GLU A 105 -5.59 -34.16 -17.53
CA GLU A 105 -6.79 -34.86 -18.02
C GLU A 105 -6.66 -35.24 -19.51
N ALA A 106 -6.19 -34.30 -20.34
CA ALA A 106 -5.94 -34.56 -21.76
C ALA A 106 -4.84 -35.62 -21.97
N GLY A 107 -3.79 -35.61 -21.14
CA GLY A 107 -2.74 -36.63 -21.15
C GLY A 107 -3.27 -38.01 -20.77
N LYS A 108 -4.04 -38.10 -19.69
CA LYS A 108 -4.68 -39.34 -19.25
C LYS A 108 -5.57 -39.94 -20.33
N ALA A 109 -6.44 -39.12 -20.94
CA ALA A 109 -7.34 -39.56 -22.00
C ALA A 109 -6.63 -40.04 -23.27
N LYS A 110 -5.37 -39.64 -23.49
CA LYS A 110 -4.53 -40.17 -24.58
C LYS A 110 -3.97 -41.54 -24.20
N VAL A 111 -3.40 -41.67 -23.01
CA VAL A 111 -2.80 -42.93 -22.52
C VAL A 111 -3.85 -44.03 -22.38
N GLU A 112 -5.09 -43.73 -21.98
CA GLU A 112 -6.16 -44.72 -21.84
C GLU A 112 -6.76 -45.20 -23.18
N LYS A 113 -6.41 -44.57 -24.30
CA LYS A 113 -6.89 -44.94 -25.65
C LYS A 113 -5.90 -45.80 -26.44
N ASP A 114 -4.67 -45.94 -25.94
CA ASP A 114 -3.64 -46.85 -26.46
C ASP A 114 -3.77 -48.24 -25.81
#